data_AF-A0A364JTH7-F1
#
_entry.id   AF-A0A364JTH7-F1
#
_cell.length_a   1.000
_cell.length_b   1.000
_cell.length_c   1.000
_cell.angle_alpha   90.00
_cell.angle_beta   90.00
_cell.angle_gamma   90.00
#
_symmetry.space_group_name_H-M   'P 1'
#
loop_
_entity.id
_entity.type
_entity.pdbx_description
1 polymer ?
#
loop_
_entity_poly.entity_id
_entity_poly.type
_entity_poly.pdbx_seq_one_letter_code
_entity_poly.pdbx_strand_id
1 'polypeptide(L)'
;MTKQLVISMSKDKEATLRRVYVLPQELVDRIVQFQKEKGYPSEVEAVRKLLDEALLYRDSPDTIIKRFTSRLTTLKMPSEVSKDVLVGHPLVTKISFLSNAVQFKVSSGEEYRIYDTGKVQYYNSFAETWTDYDDFPF
;
A
#
# COMPACT_ATOMS: atom_id res chain seq x y z
N MET A 1 -22.27 33.82 26.62
CA MET A 1 -21.47 32.59 26.80
C MET A 1 -21.94 31.56 25.79
N THR A 2 -21.09 31.28 24.82
CA THR A 2 -21.32 30.47 23.62
C THR A 2 -21.24 28.98 23.96
N LYS A 3 -22.19 28.15 23.49
CA LYS A 3 -22.09 26.68 23.55
C LYS A 3 -22.41 26.04 22.20
N GLN A 4 -21.30 25.77 21.50
CA GLN A 4 -20.94 24.57 20.74
C GLN A 4 -22.00 23.90 19.85
N LEU A 5 -21.79 24.05 18.54
CA LEU A 5 -22.34 23.20 17.48
C LEU A 5 -21.66 21.82 17.55
N VAL A 6 -22.43 20.76 17.77
CA VAL A 6 -21.94 19.37 17.67
C VAL A 6 -21.98 18.98 16.20
N ILE A 7 -20.81 18.98 15.55
CA ILE A 7 -20.66 18.38 14.22
C ILE A 7 -20.61 16.87 14.41
N SER A 8 -21.66 16.19 13.98
CA SER A 8 -21.68 14.74 13.81
C SER A 8 -20.69 14.35 12.72
N MET A 9 -19.57 13.75 13.14
CA MET A 9 -18.58 13.10 12.25
C MET A 9 -19.21 11.84 11.67
N SER A 10 -19.88 11.99 10.52
CA SER A 10 -20.33 10.86 9.70
C SER A 10 -19.12 10.20 9.05
N LYS A 11 -18.85 8.95 9.45
CA LYS A 11 -17.97 7.93 8.84
C LYS A 11 -17.32 8.37 7.51
N ASP A 12 -15.99 8.51 7.52
CA ASP A 12 -15.13 8.66 6.35
C ASP A 12 -15.47 7.62 5.28
N LYS A 13 -16.35 7.98 4.34
CA LYS A 13 -16.32 7.39 3.01
C LYS A 13 -15.09 7.98 2.35
N GLU A 14 -14.13 7.15 1.95
CA GLU A 14 -13.00 7.57 1.13
C GLU A 14 -13.47 8.59 0.09
N ALA A 15 -12.94 9.81 0.16
CA ALA A 15 -13.36 10.90 -0.70
C ALA A 15 -12.98 10.56 -2.15
N THR A 16 -13.94 10.01 -2.89
CA THR A 16 -13.74 9.67 -4.30
C THR A 16 -13.77 10.96 -5.13
N LEU A 17 -12.74 11.15 -5.95
CA LEU A 17 -12.64 12.28 -6.87
C LEU A 17 -12.94 11.82 -8.29
N ARG A 18 -13.88 12.48 -8.97
CA ARG A 18 -14.18 12.21 -10.39
C ARG A 18 -13.20 12.97 -11.28
N ARG A 19 -12.46 12.25 -12.13
CA ARG A 19 -11.63 12.80 -13.20
C ARG A 19 -12.09 12.22 -14.54
N VAL A 20 -12.02 13.01 -15.61
CA VAL A 20 -12.41 12.59 -16.96
C VAL A 20 -11.18 12.70 -17.85
N TYR A 21 -10.83 11.59 -18.51
CA TYR A 21 -9.69 11.48 -19.41
C TYR A 21 -10.17 11.04 -20.79
N VAL A 22 -9.56 11.58 -21.84
CA VAL A 22 -9.74 11.10 -23.21
C VAL A 22 -8.63 10.10 -23.49
N LEU A 23 -8.99 8.87 -23.87
CA LEU A 23 -8.04 7.78 -24.13
C LEU A 23 -8.06 7.40 -25.61
N PRO A 24 -6.92 6.96 -26.19
CA PRO A 24 -6.89 6.41 -27.54
C PRO A 24 -7.79 5.17 -27.66
N GLN A 25 -8.41 4.97 -28.83
CA GLN A 25 -9.30 3.83 -29.10
C GLN A 25 -8.65 2.48 -28.78
N GLU A 26 -7.40 2.27 -29.22
CA GLU A 26 -6.65 1.03 -28.97
C GLU A 26 -6.53 0.72 -27.47
N LEU A 27 -6.35 1.75 -26.64
CA LEU A 27 -6.22 1.59 -25.19
C LEU A 27 -7.57 1.20 -24.58
N VAL A 28 -8.67 1.81 -25.04
CA VAL A 28 -10.03 1.44 -24.64
C VAL A 28 -10.33 -0.02 -25.00
N ASP A 29 -10.00 -0.45 -26.22
CA ASP A 29 -10.21 -1.83 -26.66
C ASP A 29 -9.45 -2.83 -25.77
N ARG A 30 -8.20 -2.50 -25.39
CA ARG A 30 -7.40 -3.30 -24.45
C ARG A 30 -8.00 -3.36 -23.04
N ILE A 31 -8.57 -2.26 -22.54
CA ILE A 31 -9.27 -2.24 -21.24
C ILE A 31 -10.51 -3.14 -21.29
N VAL A 32 -11.31 -3.06 -22.36
CA VAL A 32 -12.52 -3.88 -22.54
C VAL A 32 -12.15 -5.37 -22.58
N GLN A 33 -11.05 -5.71 -23.26
CA GLN A 33 -10.55 -7.09 -23.29
C GLN A 33 -10.12 -7.56 -21.89
N PHE A 34 -9.34 -6.75 -21.16
CA PHE A 34 -8.94 -7.05 -19.79
C PHE A 34 -10.14 -7.21 -18.84
N GLN A 35 -11.17 -6.37 -18.97
CA GLN A 35 -12.41 -6.48 -18.21
C GLN A 35 -13.06 -7.86 -18.39
N LYS A 36 -13.19 -8.30 -19.65
CA LYS A 36 -13.80 -9.60 -19.99
C LYS A 36 -12.99 -10.76 -19.46
N GLU A 37 -11.68 -10.74 -19.64
CA GLU A 37 -10.77 -11.80 -19.20
C GLU A 37 -10.78 -11.99 -17.67
N LYS A 38 -10.85 -10.88 -16.92
CA LYS A 38 -10.86 -10.91 -15.45
C LYS A 38 -12.26 -10.98 -14.84
N GLY A 39 -13.32 -10.87 -15.65
CA GLY A 39 -14.70 -10.92 -15.20
C GLY A 39 -15.12 -9.71 -14.36
N TYR A 40 -14.54 -8.52 -14.61
CA TYR A 40 -14.91 -7.32 -13.86
C TYR A 40 -16.31 -6.81 -14.24
N PRO A 41 -17.10 -6.29 -13.27
CA PRO A 41 -18.50 -5.93 -13.50
C PRO A 41 -18.67 -4.67 -14.36
N SER A 42 -17.63 -3.84 -14.49
CA SER A 42 -17.64 -2.66 -15.36
C SER A 42 -16.23 -2.32 -15.84
N GLU A 43 -16.16 -1.58 -16.95
CA GLU A 43 -14.93 -1.01 -17.46
C GLU A 43 -14.25 -0.11 -16.41
N VAL A 44 -15.03 0.64 -15.64
CA VAL A 44 -14.50 1.52 -14.59
C VAL A 44 -13.77 0.72 -13.50
N GLU A 45 -14.31 -0.42 -13.06
CA GLU A 45 -13.60 -1.30 -12.11
C GLU A 45 -12.31 -1.85 -12.72
N ALA A 46 -12.37 -2.27 -13.99
CA ALA A 46 -11.19 -2.77 -14.70
C ALA A 46 -10.08 -1.70 -14.79
N VAL A 47 -10.44 -0.45 -15.13
CA VAL A 47 -9.52 0.69 -15.15
C VAL A 47 -8.93 0.95 -13.77
N ARG A 48 -9.74 0.96 -12.71
CA ARG A 48 -9.22 1.14 -11.35
C ARG A 48 -8.20 0.06 -11.00
N LYS A 49 -8.49 -1.21 -11.29
CA LYS A 49 -7.55 -2.30 -11.02
C LYS A 49 -6.26 -2.20 -11.82
N LEU A 50 -6.34 -1.83 -13.11
CA LEU A 50 -5.16 -1.59 -13.94
C LEU A 50 -4.31 -0.45 -13.40
N LEU A 51 -4.94 0.68 -13.03
CA LEU A 51 -4.22 1.83 -12.48
C LEU A 51 -3.62 1.50 -11.12
N ASP A 52 -4.36 0.85 -10.23
CA ASP A 52 -3.87 0.41 -8.94
C ASP A 52 -2.62 -0.46 -9.12
N GLU A 53 -2.71 -1.51 -9.95
CA GLU A 53 -1.60 -2.42 -10.22
C GLU A 53 -0.41 -1.69 -10.86
N ALA A 54 -0.64 -0.84 -11.86
CA ALA A 54 0.41 -0.08 -12.53
C ALA A 54 1.13 0.91 -11.59
N LEU A 55 0.40 1.52 -10.65
CA LEU A 55 0.97 2.43 -9.66
C LEU A 55 1.83 1.69 -8.63
N LEU A 56 1.55 0.42 -8.31
CA LEU A 56 2.42 -0.37 -7.44
C LEU A 56 3.82 -0.57 -8.03
N TYR A 57 3.96 -0.61 -9.36
CA TYR A 57 5.28 -0.66 -10.02
C TYR A 57 6.07 0.65 -9.91
N ARG A 58 5.43 1.74 -9.47
CA ARG A 58 6.06 3.04 -9.22
C ARG A 58 6.36 3.27 -7.74
N ASP A 59 5.94 2.36 -6.87
CA ASP A 59 6.23 2.45 -5.45
C ASP A 59 7.75 2.30 -5.19
N SER A 60 8.15 2.73 -3.99
CA SER A 60 9.48 2.57 -3.42
C SER A 60 9.35 1.87 -2.07
N PRO A 61 10.44 1.37 -1.47
CA PRO A 61 10.38 0.85 -0.11
C PRO A 61 9.74 1.83 0.88
N ASP A 62 10.07 3.13 0.77
CA ASP A 62 9.50 4.18 1.59
C ASP A 62 7.98 4.30 1.45
N THR A 63 7.44 4.22 0.23
CA THR A 63 5.98 4.33 0.04
C THR A 63 5.24 3.10 0.55
N ILE A 64 5.84 1.92 0.42
CA ILE A 64 5.31 0.68 1.00
C ILE A 64 5.28 0.80 2.54
N ILE A 65 6.38 1.24 3.15
CA ILE A 65 6.49 1.42 4.61
C ILE A 65 5.49 2.45 5.12
N LYS A 66 5.37 3.61 4.45
CA LYS A 66 4.40 4.66 4.80
C LYS A 66 2.96 4.15 4.72
N ARG A 67 2.61 3.38 3.67
CA ARG A 67 1.28 2.80 3.52
C ARG A 67 0.99 1.77 4.61
N PHE A 68 1.98 0.92 4.92
CA PHE A 68 1.88 -0.09 5.96
C PHE A 68 1.67 0.54 7.34
N THR A 69 2.58 1.43 7.75
CA THR A 69 2.53 2.10 9.06
C THR A 69 1.24 2.91 9.22
N SER A 70 0.79 3.62 8.18
CA SER A 70 -0.50 4.32 8.17
C SER A 70 -1.67 3.37 8.48
N ARG A 71 -1.80 2.24 7.77
CA ARG A 71 -2.86 1.25 8.02
C ARG A 71 -2.74 0.58 9.38
N LEU A 72 -1.52 0.37 9.88
CA LEU A 72 -1.27 -0.22 11.19
C LEU A 72 -1.83 0.66 12.32
N THR A 73 -1.86 1.99 12.15
CA THR A 73 -2.48 2.88 13.15
C THR A 73 -3.96 2.58 13.38
N THR A 74 -4.65 2.05 12.37
CA THR A 74 -6.07 1.69 12.41
C THR A 74 -6.28 0.23 12.80
N LEU A 75 -5.59 -0.71 12.13
CA LEU A 75 -5.84 -2.15 12.28
C LEU A 75 -5.14 -2.77 13.50
N LYS A 76 -4.06 -2.16 14.01
CA LYS A 76 -3.26 -2.64 15.15
C LYS A 76 -2.68 -4.06 15.04
N MET A 77 -2.83 -4.72 13.89
CA MET A 77 -2.31 -6.06 13.63
C MET A 77 -1.46 -6.07 12.35
N PRO A 78 -0.12 -6.21 12.45
CA PRO A 78 0.77 -6.22 11.27
C PRO A 78 0.40 -7.29 10.24
N SER A 79 -0.07 -8.46 10.70
CA SER A 79 -0.46 -9.57 9.82
C SER A 79 -1.64 -9.22 8.92
N GLU A 80 -2.61 -8.45 9.41
CA GLU A 80 -3.75 -7.98 8.62
C GLU A 80 -3.31 -6.92 7.61
N VAL A 81 -2.54 -5.94 8.05
CA VAL A 81 -1.97 -4.90 7.18
C VAL A 81 -1.12 -5.52 6.06
N SER A 82 -0.40 -6.60 6.34
CA SER A 82 0.43 -7.28 5.35
C SER A 82 -0.37 -7.85 4.18
N LYS A 83 -1.59 -8.35 4.44
CA LYS A 83 -2.47 -8.85 3.38
C LYS A 83 -2.87 -7.75 2.41
N ASP A 84 -3.06 -6.53 2.93
CA ASP A 84 -3.48 -5.39 2.14
C ASP A 84 -2.34 -4.72 1.38
N VAL A 85 -1.14 -4.68 1.98
CA VAL A 85 -0.03 -3.84 1.49
C VAL A 85 1.08 -4.64 0.81
N LEU A 86 1.40 -5.83 1.34
CA LEU A 86 2.58 -6.60 0.91
C LEU A 86 2.22 -7.77 0.00
N VAL A 87 1.12 -8.46 0.27
CA VAL A 87 0.71 -9.62 -0.52
C VAL A 87 0.33 -9.18 -1.93
N GLY A 88 0.99 -9.76 -2.92
CA GLY A 88 0.78 -9.41 -4.34
C GLY A 88 1.46 -8.11 -4.77
N HIS A 89 2.21 -7.44 -3.89
CA HIS A 89 2.95 -6.23 -4.27
C HIS A 89 4.12 -6.60 -5.22
N PRO A 90 4.24 -5.99 -6.41
CA PRO A 90 5.21 -6.40 -7.43
C PRO A 90 6.67 -6.28 -7.00
N LEU A 91 6.96 -5.34 -6.09
CA LEU A 91 8.31 -5.16 -5.54
C LEU A 91 8.64 -6.09 -4.36
N VAL A 92 7.67 -6.81 -3.78
CA VAL A 92 7.90 -7.65 -2.60
C VAL A 92 8.20 -9.08 -3.03
N THR A 93 9.34 -9.62 -2.59
CA THR A 93 9.80 -10.97 -2.98
C THR A 93 9.68 -11.99 -1.86
N LYS A 94 9.64 -11.55 -0.61
CA LYS A 94 9.51 -12.42 0.56
C LYS A 94 8.77 -11.70 1.68
N ILE A 95 7.94 -12.45 2.40
CA ILE A 95 7.27 -12.01 3.63
C ILE A 95 7.52 -13.07 4.70
N SER A 96 7.76 -12.64 5.93
CA SER A 96 7.95 -13.53 7.10
C SER A 96 7.21 -12.92 8.28
N PHE A 97 6.32 -13.72 8.88
CA PHE A 97 5.54 -13.31 10.04
C PHE A 97 6.27 -13.73 11.32
N LEU A 98 6.54 -12.77 12.18
CA LEU A 98 7.15 -12.97 13.49
C LEU A 98 6.08 -12.73 14.57
N SER A 99 6.41 -13.00 15.84
CA SER A 99 5.45 -12.89 16.96
C SER A 99 4.89 -11.48 17.14
N ASN A 100 5.71 -10.44 16.93
CA ASN A 100 5.34 -9.02 17.11
C ASN A 100 5.72 -8.14 15.92
N ALA A 101 6.04 -8.74 14.77
CA ALA A 101 6.50 -8.00 13.60
C ALA A 101 6.21 -8.74 12.30
N VAL A 102 6.24 -7.98 11.21
CA VAL A 102 6.32 -8.51 9.85
C VAL A 102 7.64 -8.08 9.25
N GLN A 103 8.34 -9.04 8.66
CA GLN A 103 9.56 -8.82 7.91
C GLN A 103 9.28 -9.06 6.43
N PHE A 104 9.81 -8.20 5.56
CA PHE A 104 9.68 -8.35 4.12
C PHE A 104 10.92 -7.91 3.38
N LYS A 105 11.14 -8.52 2.21
CA LYS A 105 12.25 -8.21 1.31
C LYS A 105 11.72 -7.68 -0.01
N VAL A 106 12.36 -6.62 -0.53
CA VAL A 106 12.04 -6.06 -1.84
C VAL A 106 12.96 -6.60 -2.94
N SER A 107 12.57 -6.46 -4.20
CA SER A 107 13.29 -6.99 -5.37
C SER A 107 14.69 -6.41 -5.55
N SER A 108 14.91 -5.18 -5.08
CA SER A 108 16.23 -4.52 -5.07
C SER A 108 17.18 -5.08 -3.99
N GLY A 109 16.68 -5.94 -3.09
CA GLY A 109 17.49 -6.71 -2.14
C GLY A 109 17.43 -6.20 -0.70
N GLU A 110 16.91 -5.00 -0.47
CA GLU A 110 16.71 -4.44 0.87
C GLU A 110 15.65 -5.23 1.63
N GLU A 111 15.83 -5.29 2.94
CA GLU A 111 14.97 -6.04 3.84
C GLU A 111 14.55 -5.17 5.01
N TYR A 112 13.26 -5.22 5.32
CA TYR A 112 12.62 -4.35 6.29
C TYR A 112 11.82 -5.17 7.29
N ARG A 113 11.68 -4.62 8.49
CA ARG A 113 10.88 -5.20 9.57
C ARG A 113 10.03 -4.11 10.19
N ILE A 114 8.73 -4.36 10.30
CA ILE A 114 7.75 -3.45 10.92
C ILE A 114 7.13 -4.16 12.11
N TYR A 115 7.28 -3.56 13.29
CA TYR A 115 6.74 -4.06 14.55
C TYR A 115 5.27 -3.61 14.74
N ASP A 116 4.54 -4.30 15.61
CA ASP A 116 3.19 -3.91 16.04
C ASP A 116 3.10 -2.51 16.67
N THR A 117 4.20 -2.03 17.24
CA THR A 117 4.35 -0.66 17.76
C THR A 117 4.43 0.40 16.67
N GLY A 118 4.61 0.00 15.40
CA GLY A 118 4.88 0.91 14.28
C GLY A 118 6.36 1.23 14.09
N LYS A 119 7.25 0.74 14.98
CA LYS A 119 8.70 0.86 14.78
C LYS A 119 9.11 0.13 13.50
N VAL A 120 9.98 0.75 12.71
CA VAL A 120 10.51 0.20 11.46
C VAL A 120 12.02 0.03 11.57
N GLN A 121 12.53 -1.09 11.06
CA GLN A 121 13.95 -1.36 10.93
C GLN A 121 14.28 -1.81 9.51
N TYR A 122 15.50 -1.52 9.06
CA TYR A 122 16.07 -2.09 7.84
C TYR A 122 17.27 -2.97 8.20
N TYR A 123 17.52 -3.99 7.37
CA TYR A 123 18.68 -4.85 7.53
C TYR A 123 19.90 -4.22 6.86
N ASN A 124 20.90 -3.85 7.66
CA ASN A 124 22.18 -3.39 7.18
C ASN A 124 23.06 -4.60 6.84
N SER A 125 23.24 -4.87 5.55
CA SER A 125 24.03 -6.02 5.09
C SER A 125 25.52 -5.88 5.36
N PHE A 126 26.05 -4.67 5.50
CA PHE A 126 27.47 -4.44 5.79
C PHE A 126 27.80 -4.74 7.26
N ALA A 127 26.93 -4.31 8.18
CA ALA A 127 27.09 -4.52 9.62
C ALA A 127 26.38 -5.79 10.12
N GLU A 128 25.73 -6.54 9.24
CA GLU A 128 24.93 -7.74 9.54
C GLU A 128 23.93 -7.54 10.70
N THR A 129 23.33 -6.36 10.77
CA THR A 129 22.48 -5.96 11.90
C THR A 129 21.22 -5.22 11.47
N TRP A 130 20.21 -5.24 12.33
CA TRP A 130 19.00 -4.44 12.17
C TRP A 130 19.23 -3.03 12.71
N THR A 131 18.98 -2.04 11.87
CA THR A 131 19.13 -0.62 12.22
C THR A 131 17.77 0.06 12.14
N ASP A 132 17.52 1.02 13.03
CA ASP A 132 16.27 1.74 13.05
C ASP A 132 16.14 2.59 11.78
N TYR A 133 14.96 2.54 11.15
CA TYR A 133 14.73 3.18 9.86
C TYR A 133 14.65 4.70 9.96
N ASP A 134 14.26 5.22 11.13
CA ASP A 134 14.18 6.66 11.41
C ASP A 134 15.56 7.32 11.58
N ASP A 135 16.65 6.54 11.66
CA ASP A 135 18.02 7.06 11.78
C ASP A 135 18.64 7.49 10.44
N PHE A 136 17.88 7.42 9.33
CA PHE A 136 18.31 7.94 8.02
C PHE A 136 17.76 9.35 7.78
N PRO A 137 18.58 10.40 7.93
CA PRO A 137 18.20 11.73 7.45
C PRO A 137 18.28 11.69 5.92
N PHE A 138 17.20 12.08 5.26
CA PHE A 138 17.25 12.45 3.84
C PHE A 138 18.10 13.70 3.64
#